data_AF-A0A7S1E809-F1
#
_entry.id   AF-A0A7S1E809-F1
#
_cell.length_a   1.000
_cell.length_b   1.000
_cell.length_c   1.000
_cell.angle_alpha   90.00
_cell.angle_beta   90.00
_cell.angle_gamma   90.00
#
_symmetry.space_group_name_H-M   'P 1'
#
loop_
_entity.id
_entity.type
_entity.pdbx_description
1 polymer ?
#
loop_
_entity_poly.entity_id
_entity_poly.type
_entity_poly.pdbx_seq_one_letter_code
_entity_poly.pdbx_strand_id
1 'polypeptide(L)'
;YPEMQVSAEHRKAFAETKDGVLVGEGLARRFGWKVGDQIPMQSTIFPDKNGSQNWPFKIVGIIHVADKKSGAWYDEMFLLNWKYFDDTTPWNKGQVGWYVTHVKDVNQADRVLKAIDELSANS
;
A
#
# COMPACT_ATOMS: atom_id res chain seq x y z
N TYR A 1 -3.56 -9.94 6.23
CA TYR A 1 -2.20 -9.61 6.66
C TYR A 1 -2.10 -9.55 8.17
N PRO A 2 -2.07 -10.69 8.87
CA PRO A 2 -1.67 -10.73 10.27
C PRO A 2 -0.21 -10.28 10.48
N GLU A 3 0.62 -10.30 9.44
CA GLU A 3 2.03 -9.92 9.46
C GLU A 3 2.22 -8.41 9.64
N MET A 4 1.26 -7.61 9.15
CA MET A 4 1.25 -6.15 9.29
C MET A 4 0.37 -5.71 10.45
N GLN A 5 0.99 -5.09 11.44
CA GLN A 5 0.33 -4.47 12.56
C GLN A 5 0.30 -2.96 12.37
N VAL A 6 -0.90 -2.42 12.15
CA VAL A 6 -1.15 -0.99 12.00
C VAL A 6 -2.21 -0.59 13.02
N SER A 7 -2.01 0.49 13.76
CA SER A 7 -3.01 0.95 14.73
C SER A 7 -4.32 1.32 14.02
N ALA A 8 -5.46 1.26 14.73
CA ALA A 8 -6.74 1.68 14.17
C ALA A 8 -6.71 3.15 13.72
N GLU A 9 -6.01 4.00 14.47
CA GLU A 9 -5.78 5.41 14.15
C GLU A 9 -5.01 5.58 12.84
N HIS A 10 -3.87 4.89 12.68
CA HIS A 10 -3.07 4.96 11.45
C HIS A 10 -3.84 4.45 10.23
N ARG A 11 -4.63 3.38 10.39
CA ARG A 11 -5.50 2.87 9.31
C ARG A 11 -6.55 3.90 8.90
N LYS A 12 -7.18 4.55 9.88
CA LYS A 12 -8.16 5.60 9.63
C LYS A 12 -7.51 6.79 8.92
N ALA A 13 -6.37 7.26 9.42
CA ALA A 13 -5.64 8.37 8.82
C ALA A 13 -5.20 8.07 7.38
N PHE A 14 -4.78 6.83 7.08
CA PHE A 14 -4.45 6.38 5.74
C PHE A 14 -5.65 6.33 4.79
N ALA A 15 -6.82 5.93 5.28
CA ALA A 15 -8.06 5.93 4.49
C ALA A 15 -8.56 7.36 4.19
N GLU A 16 -8.38 8.29 5.11
CA GLU A 16 -8.91 9.66 5.01
C GLU A 16 -7.94 10.65 4.35
N THR A 17 -6.63 10.39 4.40
CA THR A 17 -5.59 11.27 3.83
C THR A 17 -5.17 10.76 2.46
N LYS A 18 -5.56 11.47 1.39
CA LYS A 18 -5.32 11.02 0.01
C LYS A 18 -3.83 10.82 -0.29
N ASP A 19 -3.00 11.79 0.07
CA ASP A 19 -1.53 11.77 -0.03
C ASP A 19 -0.85 11.15 1.21
N GLY A 20 -1.63 10.44 2.03
CA GLY A 20 -1.14 9.75 3.22
C GLY A 20 -0.46 8.44 2.87
N VAL A 21 0.65 8.16 3.55
CA VAL A 21 1.41 6.92 3.40
C VAL A 21 1.60 6.22 4.74
N LEU A 22 1.64 4.90 4.69
CA LEU A 22 2.10 4.06 5.78
C LEU A 22 3.53 3.59 5.48
N VAL A 23 4.41 3.65 6.47
CA VAL A 23 5.82 3.32 6.31
C VAL A 23 6.20 2.21 7.29
N GLY A 24 6.95 1.21 6.84
CA GLY A 24 7.55 0.18 7.69
C GLY A 24 8.45 0.79 8.77
N GLU A 25 8.43 0.22 9.97
CA GLU A 25 9.20 0.74 11.10
C GLU A 25 10.72 0.76 10.82
N GLY A 26 11.26 -0.28 10.18
CA GLY A 26 12.65 -0.35 9.74
C GLY A 26 13.03 0.81 8.81
N LEU A 27 12.22 1.03 7.77
CA LEU A 27 12.41 2.12 6.82
C LEU A 27 12.34 3.49 7.50
N ALA A 28 11.33 3.71 8.35
CA ALA A 28 11.17 4.96 9.08
C ALA A 28 12.39 5.23 9.99
N ARG A 29 12.88 4.23 10.73
CA ARG A 29 14.08 4.37 11.57
C ARG A 29 15.33 4.67 10.75
N ARG A 30 15.51 4.00 9.62
CA ARG A 30 16.68 4.19 8.73
C ARG A 30 16.82 5.64 8.26
N PHE A 31 15.69 6.29 7.96
CA PHE A 31 15.68 7.68 7.48
C PHE A 31 15.32 8.72 8.56
N GLY A 32 15.10 8.28 9.81
CA GLY A 32 14.72 9.17 10.91
C GLY A 32 13.33 9.80 10.77
N TRP A 33 12.45 9.17 9.99
CA TRP A 33 11.11 9.66 9.72
C TRP A 33 10.13 9.36 10.87
N LYS A 34 9.14 10.23 11.01
CA LYS A 34 8.04 10.10 11.98
C LYS A 34 6.69 10.43 11.35
N VAL A 35 5.63 9.98 12.02
CA VAL A 35 4.26 10.38 11.66
C VAL A 35 4.14 11.91 11.71
N GLY A 36 3.57 12.47 10.65
CA GLY A 36 3.44 13.91 10.43
C GLY A 36 4.47 14.48 9.46
N ASP A 37 5.58 13.79 9.20
CA ASP A 37 6.58 14.26 8.24
C ASP A 37 6.03 14.30 6.81
N GLN A 38 6.57 15.25 6.04
CA GLN A 38 6.33 15.41 4.61
C GLN A 38 7.57 14.96 3.85
N ILE A 39 7.42 13.92 3.03
CA ILE A 39 8.52 13.32 2.29
C ILE A 39 8.32 13.58 0.78
N PRO A 40 9.23 14.31 0.12
CA PRO A 40 9.24 14.36 -1.33
C PRO A 40 9.82 13.05 -1.88
N MET A 41 9.02 12.33 -2.66
CA MET A 41 9.43 11.15 -3.40
C MET A 41 9.58 11.50 -4.86
N GLN A 42 10.72 11.15 -5.46
CA GLN A 42 10.90 11.28 -6.91
C GLN A 42 10.60 9.93 -7.58
N SER A 43 9.55 9.90 -8.38
CA SER A 43 9.15 8.73 -9.17
C SER A 43 9.99 8.62 -10.43
N THR A 44 10.49 7.43 -10.74
CA THR A 44 11.28 7.15 -11.95
C THR A 44 10.43 6.61 -13.10
N ILE A 45 9.16 6.28 -12.85
CA ILE A 45 8.28 5.57 -13.79
C ILE A 45 7.00 6.39 -14.06
N PHE A 46 6.31 6.81 -12.99
CA PHE A 46 5.00 7.42 -13.08
C PHE A 46 5.02 8.90 -12.67
N PRO A 47 4.81 9.84 -13.59
CA PRO A 47 4.56 11.23 -13.24
C PRO A 47 3.14 11.41 -12.67
N ASP A 48 2.94 12.52 -11.95
CA ASP A 48 1.62 13.01 -11.59
C ASP A 48 0.86 13.55 -12.83
N LYS A 49 -0.38 14.02 -12.62
CA LYS A 49 -1.28 14.51 -13.66
C LYS A 49 -0.76 15.77 -14.37
N ASN A 50 0.17 16.47 -13.74
CA ASN A 50 0.79 17.67 -14.28
C ASN A 50 2.13 17.35 -14.97
N GLY A 51 2.54 16.07 -15.02
CA GLY A 51 3.80 15.63 -15.60
C GLY A 51 5.00 15.71 -14.65
N SER A 52 4.79 16.09 -13.38
CA SER A 52 5.85 16.15 -12.37
C SER A 52 6.24 14.75 -11.90
N GLN A 53 7.54 14.49 -11.77
CA GLN A 53 8.04 13.28 -11.12
C GLN A 53 8.10 13.39 -9.59
N ASN A 54 7.84 14.59 -9.04
CA ASN A 54 7.89 14.82 -7.60
C ASN A 54 6.52 14.59 -6.96
N TRP A 55 6.48 13.68 -6.01
CA TRP A 55 5.31 13.29 -5.24
C TRP A 55 5.49 13.70 -3.77
N PRO A 56 4.73 14.67 -3.26
CA PRO A 56 4.70 14.95 -1.84
C PRO A 56 3.81 13.91 -1.14
N PHE A 57 4.34 13.29 -0.09
CA PHE A 57 3.57 12.37 0.75
C PHE A 57 3.68 12.72 2.22
N LYS A 58 2.56 12.57 2.93
CA LYS A 58 2.51 12.69 4.40
C LYS A 58 2.59 11.32 5.05
N ILE A 59 3.54 11.10 5.94
CA ILE A 59 3.55 9.90 6.76
C ILE A 59 2.40 10.00 7.78
N VAL A 60 1.40 9.14 7.65
CA VAL A 60 0.23 9.13 8.54
C VAL A 60 0.20 7.94 9.50
N GLY A 61 1.16 7.03 9.36
CA GLY A 61 1.29 5.91 10.26
C GLY A 61 2.48 5.02 9.97
N ILE A 62 2.78 4.18 10.96
CA ILE A 62 3.85 3.19 10.91
C ILE A 62 3.24 1.78 10.82
N ILE A 63 3.86 0.93 10.00
CA ILE A 63 3.61 -0.50 9.91
C ILE A 63 4.62 -1.19 10.82
N HIS A 64 4.12 -1.91 11.83
CA HIS A 64 4.92 -2.82 12.62
C HIS A 64 4.76 -4.24 12.08
N VAL A 65 5.80 -5.06 12.30
CA VAL A 65 5.81 -6.46 11.88
C VAL A 65 5.78 -7.37 13.09
N ALA A 66 4.87 -8.35 13.07
CA ALA A 66 4.69 -9.27 14.20
C ALA A 66 5.92 -10.16 14.43
N ASP A 67 6.57 -10.58 13.35
CA ASP A 67 7.82 -11.34 13.34
C ASP A 67 8.75 -10.76 12.27
N LYS A 68 9.95 -10.32 12.68
CA LYS A 68 10.92 -9.71 11.76
C LYS A 68 11.51 -10.71 10.76
N LYS A 69 11.52 -12.02 11.04
CA LYS A 69 12.03 -13.01 10.08
C LYS A 69 11.10 -13.18 8.89
N SER A 70 9.79 -13.31 9.15
CA SER A 70 8.77 -13.48 8.11
C SER A 70 8.25 -12.16 7.55
N GLY A 71 8.36 -11.07 8.30
CA GLY A 71 7.83 -9.75 7.95
C GLY A 71 8.83 -8.74 7.42
N ALA A 72 10.10 -9.10 7.20
CA ALA A 72 11.16 -8.16 6.81
C ALA A 72 10.79 -7.27 5.60
N TRP A 73 10.04 -7.81 4.64
CA TRP A 73 9.53 -7.05 3.49
C TRP A 73 8.64 -5.86 3.91
N TYR A 74 7.72 -6.08 4.86
CA TYR A 74 6.81 -5.03 5.33
C TYR A 74 7.52 -4.00 6.21
N ASP A 75 8.61 -4.38 6.87
CA ASP A 75 9.43 -3.49 7.71
C ASP A 75 10.17 -2.43 6.87
N GLU A 76 10.40 -2.72 5.58
CA GLU A 76 11.02 -1.81 4.61
C GLU A 76 10.02 -1.21 3.59
N MET A 77 8.71 -1.36 3.84
CA MET A 77 7.69 -0.97 2.87
C MET A 77 7.31 0.51 2.95
N PHE A 78 7.03 1.11 1.79
CA PHE A 78 6.38 2.41 1.64
C PHE A 78 5.04 2.20 0.93
N LEU A 79 3.93 2.30 1.66
CA LEU A 79 2.60 1.99 1.17
C LEU A 79 1.80 3.27 0.93
N LEU A 80 1.40 3.49 -0.32
CA LEU A 80 0.60 4.61 -0.78
C LEU A 80 -0.87 4.23 -0.98
N ASN A 81 -1.74 5.23 -0.96
CA ASN A 81 -3.15 5.04 -1.26
C ASN A 81 -3.36 4.83 -2.78
N TRP A 82 -3.83 3.64 -3.17
CA TRP A 82 -4.03 3.29 -4.58
C TRP A 82 -5.00 4.25 -5.29
N LYS A 83 -6.10 4.65 -4.64
CA LYS A 83 -7.06 5.56 -5.26
C LYS A 83 -6.45 6.93 -5.53
N TYR A 84 -5.60 7.43 -4.63
CA TYR A 84 -4.86 8.66 -4.89
C TYR A 84 -3.94 8.52 -6.09
N PHE A 85 -3.17 7.43 -6.17
CA PHE A 85 -2.31 7.16 -7.33
C PHE A 85 -3.12 7.10 -8.63
N ASP A 86 -4.21 6.35 -8.67
CA ASP A 86 -5.09 6.21 -9.83
C ASP A 86 -5.72 7.56 -10.26
N ASP A 87 -6.23 8.34 -9.31
CA ASP A 87 -6.84 9.64 -9.59
C ASP A 87 -5.83 10.71 -10.08
N THR A 88 -4.53 10.50 -9.82
CA THR A 88 -3.51 11.52 -10.02
C THR A 88 -2.46 11.18 -11.05
N THR A 89 -2.30 9.93 -11.48
CA THR A 89 -1.41 9.62 -12.61
C THR A 89 -2.22 9.36 -13.87
N PRO A 90 -1.84 9.89 -15.04
CA PRO A 90 -2.53 9.56 -16.29
C PRO A 90 -2.24 8.13 -16.77
N TRP A 91 -1.33 7.42 -16.10
CA TRP A 91 -0.82 6.11 -16.47
C TRP A 91 -1.57 4.96 -15.80
N ASN A 92 -2.16 5.18 -14.62
CA ASN A 92 -2.99 4.19 -13.95
C ASN A 92 -4.45 4.58 -14.21
N LYS A 93 -5.12 3.83 -15.09
CA LYS A 93 -6.50 4.09 -15.54
C LYS A 93 -7.41 2.98 -15.04
N GLY A 94 -7.51 2.84 -13.72
CA GLY A 94 -8.22 1.74 -13.07
C GLY A 94 -7.45 0.41 -13.11
N GLN A 95 -6.16 0.42 -13.46
CA GLN A 95 -5.35 -0.79 -13.43
C GLN A 95 -4.98 -1.15 -12.00
N VAL A 96 -5.10 -2.44 -11.69
CA VAL A 96 -4.75 -3.02 -10.39
C VAL A 96 -3.73 -4.12 -10.64
N GLY A 97 -2.59 -4.05 -9.94
CA GLY A 97 -1.54 -5.06 -10.08
C GLY A 97 -1.87 -6.37 -9.37
N TRP A 98 -2.49 -6.30 -8.20
CA TRP A 98 -2.78 -7.48 -7.36
C TRP A 98 -4.12 -7.32 -6.64
N TYR A 99 -4.92 -8.38 -6.66
CA TYR A 99 -6.05 -8.54 -5.76
C TYR A 99 -5.67 -9.53 -4.67
N VAL A 100 -5.91 -9.15 -3.42
CA VAL A 100 -5.64 -10.00 -2.25
C VAL A 100 -6.96 -10.34 -1.60
N THR A 101 -7.30 -11.63 -1.53
CA THR A 101 -8.54 -12.11 -0.92
C THR A 101 -8.22 -12.98 0.29
N HIS A 102 -9.05 -12.86 1.34
CA HIS A 102 -8.97 -13.71 2.52
C HIS A 102 -10.12 -14.71 2.48
N VAL A 103 -9.79 -16.00 2.50
CA VAL A 103 -10.78 -17.08 2.59
C VAL A 103 -11.03 -17.43 4.05
N LYS A 104 -12.29 -17.70 4.39
CA LYS A 104 -12.69 -18.10 5.75
C LYS A 104 -12.10 -19.46 6.17
N ASP A 105 -11.89 -20.34 5.19
CA ASP A 105 -11.33 -21.68 5.36
C ASP A 105 -10.32 -21.94 4.23
N VAL A 106 -9.08 -22.23 4.61
CA VAL A 106 -7.97 -22.46 3.67
C VAL A 106 -8.23 -23.64 2.74
N ASN A 107 -9.01 -24.63 3.17
CA ASN A 107 -9.37 -25.79 2.35
C ASN A 107 -10.33 -25.43 1.20
N GLN A 108 -10.86 -24.21 1.19
CA GLN A 108 -11.71 -23.70 0.11
C GLN A 108 -10.96 -22.84 -0.90
N ALA A 109 -9.65 -22.63 -0.70
CA ALA A 109 -8.85 -21.74 -1.55
C ALA A 109 -8.99 -22.09 -3.04
N ASP A 110 -8.81 -23.36 -3.42
CA ASP A 110 -8.92 -23.79 -4.82
C ASP A 110 -10.27 -23.48 -5.46
N ARG A 111 -11.37 -23.70 -4.72
CA ARG A 111 -12.73 -23.42 -5.21
C ARG A 111 -12.94 -21.91 -5.38
N VAL A 112 -12.50 -21.13 -4.41
CA VAL A 112 -12.63 -19.66 -4.44
C VAL A 112 -11.79 -19.06 -5.57
N LEU A 113 -10.55 -19.54 -5.74
CA LEU A 113 -9.66 -19.08 -6.81
C LEU A 113 -10.26 -19.39 -8.19
N LYS A 114 -10.77 -20.61 -8.42
CA LYS A 114 -11.45 -20.94 -9.68
C LYS A 114 -12.64 -20.05 -9.99
N ALA A 115 -13.46 -19.74 -8.97
CA ALA A 115 -14.59 -18.84 -9.14
C ALA A 115 -14.16 -17.40 -9.50
N ILE A 116 -13.04 -16.93 -8.94
CA ILE A 116 -12.45 -15.62 -9.29
C ILE A 116 -11.90 -15.65 -10.73
N ASP A 117 -11.21 -16.73 -11.10
CA ASP A 117 -10.67 -16.91 -12.46
C ASP A 117 -11.81 -16.91 -13.50
N GLU A 118 -12.91 -17.61 -13.23
CA GLU A 118 -14.09 -17.64 -14.11
C GLU A 118 -14.72 -16.26 -14.31
N LEU A 119 -14.78 -15.43 -13.25
CA LEU A 119 -15.26 -14.05 -13.35
C LEU A 119 -14.33 -13.16 -14.17
N SER A 120 -13.03 -13.46 -14.15
CA SER A 120 -11.99 -12.66 -14.79
C SER A 120 -11.73 -13.09 -16.24
N ALA A 121 -12.12 -14.30 -16.63
CA ALA A 121 -11.84 -14.90 -17.94
C ALA A 121 -12.41 -14.12 -19.15
N ASN A 122 -13.32 -13.17 -18.94
CA ASN A 122 -13.92 -12.32 -19.98
C ASN A 122 -13.82 -10.80 -19.69
N SER A 123 -12.90 -10.38 -18.81
CA SER A 123 -12.73 -8.98 -18.38
C SER A 123 -11.54 -8.27 -19.04
#